data_AF-A0A3M2CPB5-F1
#
_entry.id   AF-A0A3M2CPB5-F1
#
_cell.length_a   1.000
_cell.length_b   1.000
_cell.length_c   1.000
_cell.angle_alpha   90.00
_cell.angle_beta   90.00
_cell.angle_gamma   90.00
#
_symmetry.space_group_name_H-M   'P 1'
#
loop_
_entity.id
_entity.type
_entity.pdbx_description
1 polymer ?
#
loop_
_entity_poly.entity_id
_entity_poly.type
_entity_poly.pdbx_seq_one_letter_code
_entity_poly.pdbx_strand_id
1 'polypeptide(L)'
;MNSEAAANPIDTLMERASRALAETRYFDASTLCAEALRQARAADDFGRMARICLPLQEARRWIRQTALEAAPIRVIAGVKDIPDPLLPGCYLFQPPLVGVDARQFRMQAWERGVPVFVLCREPMNREGLWPVVGVGEKVVRVRIDPPAGVESAEGPDRPLTGDRVGAPITPDWFCAAGEALGDRAVLDAESAGEPGDPPAWRVDDFLDRLEACPEHEKFLQAMARACREAMGTATPTDRRRRRGLDDPNAF
;
A
#
# COMPACT_ATOMS: atom_id res chain seq x y z
N MET A 1 -45.67 -12.73 -10.71
CA MET A 1 -45.10 -12.35 -9.40
C MET A 1 -43.60 -12.20 -9.62
N ASN A 2 -43.13 -10.98 -9.92
CA ASN A 2 -41.71 -10.72 -10.09
C ASN A 2 -41.09 -10.65 -8.69
N SER A 3 -40.31 -11.66 -8.34
CA SER A 3 -39.36 -11.58 -7.23
C SER A 3 -38.29 -10.57 -7.63
N GLU A 4 -38.37 -9.34 -7.12
CA GLU A 4 -37.19 -8.47 -7.03
C GLU A 4 -36.16 -9.25 -6.19
N ALA A 5 -35.20 -9.86 -6.87
CA ALA A 5 -34.05 -10.44 -6.21
C ALA A 5 -33.39 -9.30 -5.42
N ALA A 6 -33.29 -9.47 -4.09
CA ALA A 6 -32.64 -8.48 -3.23
C ALA A 6 -31.28 -8.11 -3.83
N ALA A 7 -31.03 -6.81 -4.03
CA ALA A 7 -29.81 -6.32 -4.62
C ALA A 7 -28.59 -6.88 -3.87
N ASN A 8 -27.62 -7.43 -4.59
CA ASN A 8 -26.42 -7.99 -4.00
C ASN A 8 -25.71 -6.89 -3.18
N PRO A 9 -25.37 -7.10 -1.89
CA PRO A 9 -24.72 -6.10 -1.05
C PRO A 9 -23.44 -5.50 -1.66
N ILE A 10 -22.67 -6.31 -2.39
CA ILE A 10 -21.45 -5.85 -3.07
C ILE A 10 -21.80 -4.87 -4.19
N ASP A 11 -22.84 -5.15 -4.97
CA ASP A 11 -23.27 -4.29 -6.07
C ASP A 11 -23.80 -2.95 -5.53
N THR A 12 -24.52 -2.96 -4.40
CA THR A 12 -24.94 -1.72 -3.70
C THR A 12 -23.75 -0.88 -3.24
N LEU A 13 -22.69 -1.51 -2.72
CA LEU A 13 -21.45 -0.79 -2.37
C LEU A 13 -20.79 -0.17 -3.61
N MET A 14 -20.79 -0.89 -4.73
CA MET A 14 -20.17 -0.44 -5.97
C MET A 14 -20.92 0.69 -6.65
N GLU A 15 -22.25 0.70 -6.60
CA GLU A 15 -23.06 1.83 -7.04
C GLU A 15 -22.77 3.08 -6.20
N ARG A 16 -22.64 2.93 -4.87
CA ARG A 16 -22.26 4.03 -3.98
C ARG A 16 -20.85 4.52 -4.24
N ALA A 17 -19.89 3.62 -4.48
CA ALA A 17 -18.51 3.96 -4.79
C ALA A 17 -18.41 4.74 -6.11
N SER A 18 -19.15 4.30 -7.13
CA SER A 18 -19.21 4.96 -8.44
C SER A 18 -19.79 6.37 -8.33
N ARG A 19 -20.84 6.55 -7.52
CA ARG A 19 -21.42 7.86 -7.23
C ARG A 19 -20.43 8.77 -6.48
N ALA A 20 -19.76 8.24 -5.46
CA ALA A 20 -18.75 8.99 -4.71
C ALA A 20 -17.59 9.44 -5.63
N LEU A 21 -17.15 8.59 -6.56
CA LEU A 21 -16.15 8.98 -7.58
C LEU A 21 -16.64 10.12 -8.48
N ALA A 22 -17.87 10.03 -8.98
CA ALA A 22 -18.46 11.07 -9.82
C ALA A 22 -18.61 12.41 -9.08
N GLU A 23 -18.83 12.35 -7.76
CA GLU A 23 -18.93 13.50 -6.85
C GLU A 23 -17.57 13.94 -6.27
N THR A 24 -16.45 13.41 -6.79
CA THR A 24 -15.07 13.67 -6.32
C THR A 24 -14.81 13.40 -4.83
N ARG A 25 -15.66 12.59 -4.19
CA ARG A 25 -15.49 12.09 -2.82
C ARG A 25 -14.58 10.87 -2.80
N TYR A 26 -13.30 11.08 -3.15
CA TYR A 26 -12.34 10.00 -3.37
C TYR A 26 -12.07 9.13 -2.13
N PHE A 27 -12.02 9.71 -0.93
CA PHE A 27 -11.88 8.94 0.32
C PHE A 27 -13.07 7.99 0.56
N ASP A 28 -14.29 8.48 0.33
CA ASP A 28 -15.51 7.66 0.46
C ASP A 28 -15.53 6.55 -0.58
N ALA A 29 -15.19 6.87 -1.83
CA ALA A 29 -15.10 5.89 -2.91
C ALA A 29 -14.09 4.78 -2.59
N SER A 30 -12.89 5.15 -2.11
CA SER A 30 -11.88 4.16 -1.75
C SER A 30 -12.29 3.30 -0.55
N THR A 31 -12.94 3.90 0.46
CA THR A 31 -13.47 3.18 1.62
C THR A 31 -14.55 2.17 1.22
N LEU A 32 -15.49 2.59 0.36
CA LEU A 32 -16.53 1.72 -0.18
C LEU A 32 -15.96 0.58 -1.03
N CYS A 33 -14.94 0.86 -1.86
CA CYS A 33 -14.28 -0.16 -2.65
C CYS A 33 -13.51 -1.16 -1.78
N ALA A 34 -12.80 -0.72 -0.75
CA ALA A 34 -12.08 -1.61 0.17
C ALA A 34 -13.05 -2.56 0.91
N GLU A 35 -14.19 -2.04 1.35
CA GLU A 35 -15.25 -2.84 1.97
C GLU A 35 -15.88 -3.82 0.97
N ALA A 36 -16.19 -3.37 -0.25
CA ALA A 36 -16.70 -4.23 -1.31
C ALA A 36 -15.71 -5.36 -1.65
N LEU A 37 -14.42 -5.06 -1.67
CA LEU A 37 -13.35 -6.02 -1.95
C LEU A 37 -13.29 -7.11 -0.88
N ARG A 38 -13.40 -6.72 0.40
CA ARG A 38 -13.45 -7.65 1.53
C ARG A 38 -14.67 -8.56 1.47
N GLN A 39 -15.84 -8.02 1.14
CA GLN A 39 -17.07 -8.81 0.97
C GLN A 39 -17.00 -9.76 -0.23
N ALA A 40 -16.49 -9.28 -1.37
CA ALA A 40 -16.29 -10.10 -2.57
C ALA A 40 -15.30 -11.24 -2.30
N ARG A 41 -14.21 -10.97 -1.58
CA ARG A 41 -13.28 -12.02 -1.17
C ARG A 41 -13.93 -13.06 -0.26
N ALA A 42 -14.72 -12.65 0.72
CA ALA A 42 -15.40 -13.56 1.64
C ALA A 42 -16.44 -14.46 0.93
N ALA A 43 -16.95 -14.02 -0.23
CA ALA A 43 -17.85 -14.78 -1.08
C ALA A 43 -17.14 -15.53 -2.22
N ASP A 44 -15.80 -15.54 -2.25
CA ASP A 44 -14.97 -16.06 -3.36
C ASP A 44 -15.33 -15.50 -4.74
N ASP A 45 -15.86 -14.27 -4.77
CA ASP A 45 -16.29 -13.60 -5.99
C ASP A 45 -15.12 -12.84 -6.63
N PHE A 46 -14.18 -13.60 -7.18
CA PHE A 46 -13.00 -13.04 -7.85
C PHE A 46 -13.37 -12.16 -9.06
N GLY A 47 -14.52 -12.44 -9.69
CA GLY A 47 -15.02 -11.63 -10.80
C GLY A 47 -15.39 -10.22 -10.36
N ARG A 48 -16.10 -10.07 -9.23
CA ARG A 48 -16.37 -8.76 -8.64
C ARG A 48 -15.09 -8.12 -8.10
N MET A 49 -14.21 -8.87 -7.43
CA MET A 49 -12.91 -8.32 -6.97
C MET A 49 -12.12 -7.66 -8.10
N ALA A 50 -12.00 -8.33 -9.25
CA ALA A 50 -11.29 -7.79 -10.41
C ALA A 50 -11.89 -6.45 -10.90
N ARG A 51 -13.22 -6.31 -10.85
CA ARG A 51 -13.92 -5.07 -11.24
C ARG A 51 -13.76 -3.96 -10.20
N ILE A 52 -13.70 -4.31 -8.92
CA ILE A 52 -13.53 -3.37 -7.80
C ILE A 52 -12.16 -2.68 -7.86
N CYS A 53 -11.12 -3.35 -8.33
CA CYS A 53 -9.77 -2.79 -8.42
C CYS A 53 -9.71 -1.48 -9.22
N LEU A 54 -10.52 -1.31 -10.27
CA LEU A 54 -10.47 -0.11 -11.12
C LEU A 54 -10.94 1.17 -10.40
N PRO A 55 -12.16 1.24 -9.83
CA PRO A 55 -12.58 2.42 -9.07
C PRO A 55 -11.75 2.63 -7.80
N LEU A 56 -11.23 1.56 -7.18
CA LEU A 56 -10.28 1.70 -6.07
C LEU A 56 -8.99 2.39 -6.50
N GLN A 57 -8.44 1.98 -7.65
CA GLN A 57 -7.25 2.56 -8.24
C GLN A 57 -7.46 4.04 -8.55
N GLU A 58 -8.58 4.38 -9.20
CA GLU A 58 -8.87 5.76 -9.57
C GLU A 58 -9.02 6.67 -8.34
N ALA A 59 -9.75 6.22 -7.32
CA ALA A 59 -9.89 6.97 -6.07
C ALA A 59 -8.53 7.28 -5.42
N ARG A 60 -7.68 6.25 -5.30
CA ARG A 60 -6.36 6.38 -4.67
C ARG A 60 -5.37 7.16 -5.52
N ARG A 61 -5.47 7.10 -6.84
CA ARG A 61 -4.69 7.93 -7.77
C ARG A 61 -4.96 9.42 -7.53
N TRP A 62 -6.22 9.83 -7.41
CA TRP A 62 -6.56 11.23 -7.14
C TRP A 62 -6.03 11.70 -5.78
N ILE A 63 -6.19 10.88 -4.74
CA ILE A 63 -5.64 11.18 -3.40
C ILE A 63 -4.13 11.39 -3.47
N ARG A 64 -3.40 10.47 -4.13
CA ARG A 64 -1.96 10.55 -4.36
C ARG A 64 -1.56 11.82 -5.11
N GLN A 65 -2.27 12.12 -6.20
CA GLN A 65 -1.98 13.28 -7.04
C GLN A 65 -2.16 14.58 -6.26
N THR A 66 -3.25 14.72 -5.51
CA THR A 66 -3.48 15.90 -4.65
C THR A 66 -2.38 16.04 -3.60
N ALA A 67 -1.89 14.94 -3.03
CA ALA A 67 -0.78 14.97 -2.08
C ALA A 67 0.55 15.41 -2.73
N LEU A 68 0.81 15.01 -3.97
CA LEU A 68 2.01 15.40 -4.72
C LEU A 68 2.02 16.89 -5.10
N GLU A 69 0.86 17.45 -5.41
CA GLU A 69 0.71 18.86 -5.81
C GLU A 69 0.85 19.84 -4.62
N ALA A 70 0.67 19.37 -3.38
CA ALA A 70 0.63 20.19 -2.16
C ALA A 70 2.01 20.52 -1.53
N ALA A 71 3.08 20.58 -2.33
CA ALA A 71 4.50 20.75 -1.95
C ALA A 71 4.80 21.61 -0.68
N PRO A 72 5.91 21.37 0.07
CA PRO A 72 7.02 20.45 -0.19
C PRO A 72 6.92 19.10 0.53
N ILE A 73 7.83 18.17 0.22
CA ILE A 73 8.01 16.91 0.96
C ILE A 73 8.49 17.21 2.38
N ARG A 74 7.79 16.68 3.38
CA ARG A 74 8.11 16.85 4.80
C ARG A 74 8.82 15.62 5.34
N VAL A 75 10.00 15.81 5.92
CA VAL A 75 10.73 14.74 6.60
C VAL A 75 10.31 14.69 8.06
N ILE A 76 9.86 13.53 8.52
CA ILE A 76 9.33 13.30 9.87
C ILE A 76 10.33 12.40 10.62
N ALA A 77 11.04 12.99 11.58
CA ALA A 77 11.97 12.28 12.48
C ALA A 77 11.40 12.09 13.89
N GLY A 78 10.30 12.77 14.21
CA GLY A 78 9.57 12.61 15.45
C GLY A 78 8.22 13.31 15.41
N VAL A 79 7.43 13.12 16.48
CA VAL A 79 6.07 13.67 16.58
C VAL A 79 6.03 15.20 16.41
N LYS A 80 7.06 15.91 16.86
CA LYS A 80 7.18 17.38 16.72
C LYS A 80 7.27 17.87 15.27
N ASP A 81 7.65 17.00 14.34
CA ASP A 81 7.78 17.34 12.92
C ASP A 81 6.44 17.18 12.18
N ILE A 82 5.44 16.55 12.82
CA ILE A 82 4.10 16.36 12.28
C ILE A 82 3.33 17.69 12.37
N PRO A 83 2.79 18.23 11.27
CA PRO A 83 2.00 19.45 11.29
C PRO A 83 0.71 19.30 12.10
N ASP A 84 0.38 20.34 12.88
CA ASP A 84 -0.92 20.50 13.54
C ASP A 84 -1.50 21.88 13.18
N PRO A 85 -2.58 21.95 12.37
CA PRO A 85 -3.35 20.83 11.83
C PRO A 85 -2.59 20.02 10.77
N LEU A 86 -3.02 18.77 10.56
CA LEU A 86 -2.50 17.88 9.54
C LEU A 86 -2.81 18.45 8.14
N LEU A 87 -1.81 18.50 7.26
CA LEU A 87 -1.92 19.15 5.95
C LEU A 87 -1.84 18.12 4.81
N PRO A 88 -2.42 18.42 3.64
CA PRO A 88 -2.09 17.70 2.42
C PRO A 88 -0.58 17.70 2.14
N GLY A 89 -0.06 16.62 1.57
CA GLY A 89 1.33 16.60 1.13
C GLY A 89 2.03 15.24 1.13
N CYS A 90 3.31 15.28 0.81
CA CYS A 90 4.20 14.13 0.84
C CYS A 90 4.99 14.08 2.15
N TYR A 91 5.08 12.90 2.76
CA TYR A 91 5.70 12.69 4.06
C TYR A 91 6.72 11.55 4.01
N LEU A 92 7.99 11.84 4.29
CA LEU A 92 9.02 10.82 4.48
C LEU A 92 9.28 10.62 5.98
N PHE A 93 8.83 9.49 6.50
CA PHE A 93 9.18 9.04 7.83
C PHE A 93 10.60 8.47 7.83
N GLN A 94 11.35 8.81 8.87
CA GLN A 94 12.69 8.33 9.06
C GLN A 94 12.98 7.91 10.51
N PRO A 95 13.98 7.04 10.72
CA PRO A 95 14.51 6.69 12.02
C PRO A 95 14.66 7.89 12.96
N PRO A 96 14.27 7.74 14.23
CA PRO A 96 13.90 6.48 14.90
C PRO A 96 12.49 5.96 14.60
N LEU A 97 11.67 6.68 13.82
CA LEU A 97 10.35 6.20 13.42
C LEU A 97 10.45 5.04 12.43
N VAL A 98 9.48 4.12 12.49
CA VAL A 98 9.42 2.92 11.68
C VAL A 98 8.14 2.88 10.82
N GLY A 99 8.05 1.91 9.92
CA GLY A 99 6.92 1.80 8.99
C GLY A 99 5.54 1.71 9.66
N VAL A 100 5.47 1.24 10.91
CA VAL A 100 4.21 1.24 11.69
C VAL A 100 3.77 2.66 12.02
N ASP A 101 4.69 3.57 12.36
CA ASP A 101 4.37 4.98 12.64
C ASP A 101 3.85 5.68 11.38
N ALA A 102 4.51 5.43 10.24
CA ALA A 102 4.08 5.95 8.94
C ALA A 102 2.67 5.46 8.56
N ARG A 103 2.37 4.18 8.81
CA ARG A 103 1.03 3.61 8.61
C ARG A 103 0.00 4.27 9.52
N GLN A 104 0.30 4.43 10.80
CA GLN A 104 -0.61 5.09 11.75
C GLN A 104 -0.91 6.53 11.34
N PHE A 105 0.12 7.27 10.91
CA PHE A 105 -0.05 8.62 10.37
C PHE A 105 -0.97 8.64 9.13
N ARG A 106 -0.74 7.73 8.18
CA ARG A 106 -1.61 7.60 6.98
C ARG A 106 -3.05 7.32 7.36
N MET A 107 -3.30 6.44 8.34
CA MET A 107 -4.66 6.14 8.82
C MET A 107 -5.32 7.35 9.47
N GLN A 108 -4.60 8.10 10.30
CA GLN A 108 -5.13 9.34 10.91
C GLN A 108 -5.44 10.41 9.87
N ALA A 109 -4.60 10.56 8.84
CA ALA A 109 -4.87 11.46 7.73
C ALA A 109 -6.12 11.03 6.94
N TRP A 110 -6.28 9.71 6.72
CA TRP A 110 -7.45 9.13 6.06
C TRP A 110 -8.75 9.43 6.80
N GLU A 111 -8.78 9.23 8.12
CA GLU A 111 -9.94 9.53 8.98
C GLU A 111 -10.34 11.01 8.92
N ARG A 112 -9.38 11.90 8.67
CA ARG A 112 -9.59 13.35 8.55
C ARG A 112 -9.86 13.80 7.10
N GLY A 113 -9.84 12.89 6.13
CA GLY A 113 -9.99 13.22 4.72
C GLY A 113 -8.84 14.08 4.16
N VAL A 114 -7.64 13.96 4.73
CA VAL A 114 -6.46 14.74 4.31
C VAL A 114 -5.61 13.90 3.34
N PRO A 115 -5.44 14.34 2.07
CA PRO A 115 -4.66 13.61 1.07
C PRO A 115 -3.16 13.65 1.38
N VAL A 116 -2.60 12.49 1.74
CA VAL A 116 -1.19 12.34 2.05
C VAL A 116 -0.58 11.20 1.27
N PHE A 117 0.66 11.38 0.80
CA PHE A 117 1.47 10.32 0.22
C PHE A 117 2.66 10.07 1.15
N VAL A 118 2.69 8.88 1.77
CA VAL A 118 3.58 8.59 2.90
C VAL A 118 4.55 7.48 2.52
N LEU A 119 5.84 7.73 2.71
CA LEU A 119 6.90 6.73 2.63
C LEU A 119 7.62 6.66 3.98
N CYS A 120 8.17 5.49 4.30
CA CYS A 120 9.05 5.32 5.44
C CYS A 120 10.36 4.73 4.96
N ARG A 121 11.48 5.25 5.44
CA ARG A 121 12.81 4.66 5.22
C ARG A 121 13.33 4.00 6.50
N GLU A 122 14.25 3.08 6.36
CA GLU A 122 15.07 2.52 7.45
C GLU A 122 16.50 3.13 7.38
N PRO A 123 17.40 2.87 8.34
CA PRO A 123 18.79 3.34 8.23
C PRO A 123 19.45 2.90 6.93
N MET A 124 20.32 3.74 6.38
CA MET A 124 21.15 3.37 5.23
C MET A 124 21.88 2.07 5.52
N ASN A 125 21.82 1.14 4.58
CA ASN A 125 22.49 -0.15 4.73
C ASN A 125 23.99 -0.01 4.40
N ARG A 126 24.76 -1.08 4.62
CA ARG A 126 26.21 -1.11 4.31
C ARG A 126 26.53 -0.97 2.81
N GLU A 127 25.54 -1.15 1.93
CA GLU A 127 25.66 -0.95 0.48
C GLU A 127 25.43 0.51 0.09
N GLY A 128 25.15 1.41 1.06
CA GLY A 128 24.83 2.81 0.80
C GLY A 128 23.41 3.06 0.32
N LEU A 129 22.54 2.04 0.35
CA LEU A 129 21.16 2.12 -0.11
C LEU A 129 20.21 2.43 1.04
N TRP A 130 19.12 3.14 0.74
CA TRP A 130 18.01 3.33 1.65
C TRP A 130 16.98 2.21 1.49
N PRO A 131 16.71 1.41 2.53
CA PRO A 131 15.53 0.57 2.55
C PRO A 131 14.29 1.46 2.71
N VAL A 132 13.36 1.41 1.78
CA VAL A 132 12.02 2.00 1.88
C VAL A 132 11.05 0.88 2.22
N VAL A 133 10.20 1.12 3.22
CA VAL A 133 9.33 0.12 3.83
C VAL A 133 7.87 0.56 3.83
N GLY A 134 6.99 -0.36 3.43
CA GLY A 134 5.54 -0.25 3.57
C GLY A 134 5.02 -1.34 4.50
N VAL A 135 4.05 -1.00 5.35
CA VAL A 135 3.48 -1.94 6.34
C VAL A 135 2.00 -2.17 6.05
N GLY A 136 1.66 -3.41 5.69
CA GLY A 136 0.29 -3.95 5.67
C GLY A 136 0.18 -5.15 6.61
N GLU A 137 -0.65 -6.13 6.25
CA GLU A 137 -0.62 -7.46 6.90
C GLU A 137 0.76 -8.13 6.65
N LYS A 138 1.32 -7.88 5.47
CA LYS A 138 2.72 -8.16 5.13
C LYS A 138 3.50 -6.87 4.94
N VAL A 139 4.74 -6.89 5.39
CA VAL A 139 5.70 -5.80 5.19
C VAL A 139 6.33 -5.96 3.80
N VAL A 140 6.40 -4.86 3.06
CA VAL A 140 7.12 -4.77 1.79
C VAL A 140 8.33 -3.88 1.99
N ARG A 141 9.49 -4.29 1.47
CA ARG A 141 10.73 -3.52 1.57
C ARG A 141 11.48 -3.55 0.26
N VAL A 142 11.88 -2.39 -0.23
CA VAL A 142 12.76 -2.22 -1.38
C VAL A 142 14.00 -1.44 -0.98
N ARG A 143 15.16 -1.72 -1.60
CA ARG A 143 16.38 -0.94 -1.42
C ARG A 143 16.56 -0.06 -2.64
N ILE A 144 16.74 1.24 -2.43
CA ILE A 144 16.90 2.23 -3.50
C ILE A 144 18.07 3.15 -3.19
N ASP A 145 18.58 3.82 -4.21
CA ASP A 145 19.54 4.91 -4.01
C ASP A 145 18.90 6.01 -3.15
N PRO A 146 19.65 6.55 -2.17
CA PRO A 146 19.16 7.68 -1.40
C PRO A 146 19.03 8.93 -2.29
N PRO A 147 18.28 9.95 -1.86
CA PRO A 147 18.24 11.24 -2.54
C PRO A 147 19.64 11.82 -2.72
N ALA A 148 19.82 12.66 -3.74
CA ALA A 148 21.07 13.36 -3.95
C ALA A 148 21.49 14.16 -2.71
N GLY A 149 22.79 14.15 -2.39
CA GLY A 149 23.33 14.88 -1.23
C GLY A 149 23.07 14.22 0.12
N VAL A 150 22.59 12.97 0.15
CA VAL A 150 22.54 12.17 1.38
C VAL A 150 23.89 11.50 1.62
N GLU A 151 24.42 11.69 2.82
CA GLU A 151 25.61 11.01 3.30
C GLU A 151 25.25 10.13 4.51
N SER A 152 25.79 8.92 4.55
CA SER A 152 25.68 8.07 5.74
C SER A 152 26.35 8.77 6.92
N ALA A 153 25.63 8.90 8.03
CA ALA A 153 26.20 9.45 9.25
C ALA A 153 26.89 8.35 10.08
N GLU A 154 27.83 7.62 9.49
CA GLU A 154 28.70 6.73 10.26
C GLU A 154 29.73 7.56 11.05
N GLY A 155 29.71 7.44 12.38
CA GLY A 155 30.70 8.05 13.27
C GLY A 155 30.53 7.61 14.72
N PRO A 156 31.62 7.57 15.52
CA PRO A 156 31.61 7.07 16.89
C PRO A 156 30.70 7.84 17.85
N ASP A 157 30.36 9.09 17.52
CA ASP A 157 29.52 9.99 18.34
C ASP A 157 28.13 10.25 17.74
N ARG A 158 27.71 9.51 16.71
CA ARG A 158 26.44 9.77 16.01
C ARG A 158 25.51 8.56 16.06
N PRO A 159 24.22 8.75 16.37
CA PRO A 159 23.27 7.63 16.37
C PRO A 159 23.18 7.05 14.94
N LEU A 160 23.21 5.72 14.85
CA LEU A 160 23.17 4.88 13.63
C LEU A 160 21.99 5.17 12.66
N THR A 161 21.15 6.14 12.98
CA THR A 161 19.84 6.42 12.38
C THR A 161 19.79 7.74 11.62
N GLY A 162 20.81 8.60 11.75
CA GLY A 162 20.75 10.00 11.32
C GLY A 162 21.46 10.32 10.01
N ASP A 163 21.09 9.66 8.90
CA ASP A 163 21.62 10.01 7.57
C ASP A 163 21.54 11.53 7.33
N ARG A 164 22.64 12.14 6.89
CA ARG A 164 22.70 13.58 6.69
C ARG A 164 22.11 13.91 5.32
N VAL A 165 20.92 14.49 5.32
CA VAL A 165 20.27 14.97 4.10
C VAL A 165 20.78 16.39 3.78
N GLY A 166 21.75 16.49 2.87
CA GLY A 166 22.39 17.74 2.47
C GLY A 166 21.63 18.56 1.42
N ALA A 167 20.63 17.97 0.77
CA ALA A 167 19.77 18.64 -0.22
C ALA A 167 18.29 18.26 0.00
N PRO A 168 17.34 19.13 -0.41
CA PRO A 168 15.91 18.80 -0.32
C PRO A 168 15.58 17.52 -1.11
N ILE A 169 14.72 16.69 -0.54
CA ILE A 169 14.18 15.53 -1.23
C ILE A 169 13.27 16.03 -2.35
N THR A 170 13.49 15.53 -3.56
CA THR A 170 12.74 15.96 -4.75
C THR A 170 11.46 15.14 -4.92
N PRO A 171 10.39 15.73 -5.51
CA PRO A 171 9.20 14.99 -5.92
C PRO A 171 9.52 13.77 -6.81
N ASP A 172 10.48 13.92 -7.73
CA ASP A 172 10.88 12.84 -8.64
C ASP A 172 11.46 11.64 -7.90
N TRP A 173 12.37 11.87 -6.95
CA TRP A 173 12.91 10.79 -6.12
C TRP A 173 11.80 10.15 -5.28
N PHE A 174 10.93 10.96 -4.67
CA PHE A 174 9.86 10.46 -3.82
C PHE A 174 8.85 9.60 -4.59
N CYS A 175 8.48 10.03 -5.81
CA CYS A 175 7.64 9.25 -6.72
C CYS A 175 8.33 7.95 -7.13
N ALA A 176 9.61 7.99 -7.52
CA ALA A 176 10.37 6.82 -7.90
C ALA A 176 10.51 5.81 -6.74
N ALA A 177 10.70 6.30 -5.51
CA ALA A 177 10.78 5.48 -4.31
C ALA A 177 9.46 4.74 -4.04
N GLY A 178 8.33 5.43 -4.14
CA GLY A 178 7.01 4.80 -3.97
C GLY A 178 6.67 3.84 -5.10
N GLU A 179 7.06 4.15 -6.34
CA GLU A 179 6.91 3.25 -7.49
C GLU A 179 7.73 1.97 -7.29
N ALA A 180 8.99 2.09 -6.87
CA ALA A 180 9.86 0.95 -6.58
C ALA A 180 9.33 0.08 -5.43
N LEU A 181 8.78 0.70 -4.38
CA LEU A 181 8.14 -0.02 -3.28
C LEU A 181 6.93 -0.82 -3.77
N GLY A 182 6.10 -0.21 -4.60
CA GLY A 182 4.94 -0.85 -5.18
C GLY A 182 5.30 -1.98 -6.14
N ASP A 183 6.29 -1.78 -7.02
CA ASP A 183 6.78 -2.80 -7.94
C ASP A 183 7.36 -4.00 -7.17
N ARG A 184 8.05 -3.74 -6.05
CA ARG A 184 8.48 -4.80 -5.15
C ARG A 184 7.31 -5.55 -4.52
N ALA A 185 6.23 -4.86 -4.14
CA ALA A 185 5.04 -5.50 -3.59
C ALA A 185 4.37 -6.45 -4.61
N VAL A 186 4.35 -6.09 -5.89
CA VAL A 186 3.88 -6.96 -6.98
C VAL A 186 4.75 -8.22 -7.07
N LEU A 187 6.07 -8.04 -7.14
CA LEU A 187 7.01 -9.17 -7.20
C LEU A 187 6.87 -10.08 -5.98
N ASP A 188 6.75 -9.52 -4.78
CA ASP A 188 6.59 -10.27 -3.55
C ASP A 188 5.28 -11.06 -3.52
N ALA A 189 4.19 -10.52 -4.07
CA ALA A 189 2.90 -11.22 -4.15
C ALA A 189 2.94 -12.34 -5.20
N GLU A 190 3.51 -12.08 -6.38
CA GLU A 190 3.62 -13.06 -7.46
C GLU A 190 4.54 -14.24 -7.10
N SER A 191 5.59 -13.96 -6.32
CA SER A 191 6.60 -14.94 -5.91
C SER A 191 6.29 -15.64 -4.58
N ALA A 192 5.20 -15.27 -3.90
CA ALA A 192 4.85 -15.84 -2.60
C ALA A 192 4.33 -17.28 -2.69
N GLY A 193 3.84 -17.69 -3.86
CA GLY A 193 3.29 -19.02 -4.09
C GLY A 193 4.26 -20.05 -4.62
N GLU A 194 3.98 -21.30 -4.29
CA GLU A 194 4.71 -22.47 -4.77
C GLU A 194 4.07 -22.99 -6.07
N PRO A 195 4.82 -23.73 -6.90
CA PRO A 195 4.26 -24.39 -8.08
C PRO A 195 3.06 -25.29 -7.71
N GLY A 196 1.91 -25.05 -8.32
CA GLY A 196 0.67 -25.79 -8.06
C GLY A 196 -0.24 -25.16 -7.00
N ASP A 197 0.17 -24.05 -6.37
CA ASP A 197 -0.71 -23.28 -5.49
C ASP A 197 -1.98 -22.84 -6.23
N PRO A 198 -3.17 -23.01 -5.63
CA PRO A 198 -4.43 -22.53 -6.19
C PRO A 198 -4.40 -21.00 -6.45
N PRO A 199 -4.94 -20.53 -7.58
CA PRO A 199 -4.92 -19.10 -7.93
C PRO A 199 -5.55 -18.17 -6.88
N ALA A 200 -6.54 -18.66 -6.12
CA ALA A 200 -7.15 -17.92 -5.01
C ALA A 200 -6.12 -17.46 -3.96
N TRP A 201 -5.09 -18.27 -3.67
CA TRP A 201 -4.05 -17.91 -2.72
C TRP A 201 -3.15 -16.78 -3.20
N ARG A 202 -2.95 -16.65 -4.52
CA ARG A 202 -2.24 -15.50 -5.09
C ARG A 202 -3.03 -14.21 -4.85
N VAL A 203 -4.36 -14.25 -4.95
CA VAL A 203 -5.21 -13.11 -4.60
C VAL A 203 -5.02 -12.71 -3.13
N ASP A 204 -4.94 -13.69 -2.24
CA ASP A 204 -4.65 -13.44 -0.82
C ASP A 204 -3.27 -12.81 -0.60
N ASP A 205 -2.25 -13.22 -1.35
CA ASP A 205 -0.91 -12.62 -1.28
C ASP A 205 -0.88 -11.14 -1.68
N PHE A 206 -1.74 -10.73 -2.63
CA PHE A 206 -1.96 -9.33 -2.96
C PHE A 206 -2.76 -8.61 -1.85
N LEU A 207 -3.83 -9.20 -1.33
CA LEU A 207 -4.62 -8.59 -0.25
C LEU A 207 -3.77 -8.29 0.99
N ASP A 208 -2.91 -9.23 1.38
CA ASP A 208 -2.00 -9.10 2.52
C ASP A 208 -1.03 -7.90 2.38
N ARG A 209 -0.74 -7.47 1.15
CA ARG A 209 0.22 -6.37 0.85
C ARG A 209 -0.46 -5.07 0.45
N LEU A 210 -1.77 -5.06 0.24
CA LEU A 210 -2.51 -3.90 -0.26
C LEU A 210 -2.27 -2.64 0.60
N GLU A 211 -2.23 -2.79 1.92
CA GLU A 211 -2.00 -1.65 2.84
C GLU A 211 -0.54 -1.20 2.94
N ALA A 212 0.42 -1.98 2.45
CA ALA A 212 1.82 -1.58 2.41
C ALA A 212 2.08 -0.53 1.32
N CYS A 213 1.36 -0.61 0.20
CA CYS A 213 1.49 0.29 -0.95
C CYS A 213 0.10 0.62 -1.54
N PRO A 214 -0.78 1.28 -0.79
CA PRO A 214 -2.20 1.40 -1.12
C PRO A 214 -2.45 2.12 -2.45
N GLU A 215 -1.61 3.10 -2.79
CA GLU A 215 -1.80 3.98 -3.95
C GLU A 215 -1.05 3.51 -5.20
N HIS A 216 -0.45 2.30 -5.17
CA HIS A 216 0.29 1.79 -6.33
C HIS A 216 -0.66 1.27 -7.41
N GLU A 217 -0.59 1.89 -8.58
CA GLU A 217 -1.48 1.58 -9.71
C GLU A 217 -1.20 0.18 -10.28
N LYS A 218 0.06 -0.14 -10.58
CA LYS A 218 0.41 -1.48 -11.12
C LYS A 218 0.07 -2.59 -10.14
N PHE A 219 0.11 -2.33 -8.84
CA PHE A 219 -0.30 -3.30 -7.82
C PHE A 219 -1.78 -3.69 -7.96
N LEU A 220 -2.67 -2.70 -8.09
CA LEU A 220 -4.10 -2.95 -8.26
C LEU A 220 -4.40 -3.61 -9.61
N GLN A 221 -3.66 -3.28 -10.67
CA GLN A 221 -3.76 -3.95 -11.97
C GLN A 221 -3.31 -5.41 -11.92
N ALA A 222 -2.20 -5.70 -11.24
CA ALA A 222 -1.69 -7.05 -11.03
C ALA A 222 -2.65 -7.88 -10.17
N MET A 223 -3.18 -7.30 -9.09
CA MET A 223 -4.21 -7.93 -8.27
C MET A 223 -5.49 -8.21 -9.06
N ALA A 224 -5.94 -7.30 -9.92
CA ALA A 224 -7.09 -7.54 -10.81
C ALA A 224 -6.83 -8.68 -11.81
N ARG A 225 -5.59 -8.85 -12.27
CA ARG A 225 -5.16 -9.98 -13.09
C ARG A 225 -5.22 -11.29 -12.29
N ALA A 226 -4.65 -11.32 -11.09
CA ALA A 226 -4.71 -12.48 -10.20
C ALA A 226 -6.17 -12.89 -9.89
N CYS A 227 -7.06 -11.92 -9.67
CA CYS A 227 -8.49 -12.18 -9.49
C CYS A 227 -9.09 -12.84 -10.75
N ARG A 228 -8.78 -12.34 -11.94
CA ARG A 228 -9.26 -12.95 -13.20
C ARG A 228 -8.74 -14.38 -13.41
N GLU A 229 -7.51 -14.66 -13.01
CA GLU A 229 -6.93 -16.01 -13.04
C GLU A 229 -7.64 -16.97 -12.07
N ALA A 230 -8.13 -16.46 -10.94
CA ALA A 230 -8.86 -17.25 -9.96
C ALA A 230 -10.35 -17.47 -10.32
N MET A 231 -10.89 -16.72 -11.28
CA MET A 231 -12.29 -16.86 -11.69
C MET A 231 -12.59 -18.28 -12.21
N GLY A 232 -13.62 -18.90 -11.64
CA GLY A 232 -14.04 -20.25 -12.04
C GLY A 232 -13.13 -21.38 -11.54
N THR A 233 -12.10 -21.06 -10.75
CA THR A 233 -11.28 -22.06 -10.06
C THR A 233 -11.92 -22.44 -8.72
N ALA A 234 -11.72 -23.68 -8.28
CA ALA A 234 -12.21 -24.09 -6.98
C ALA A 234 -11.41 -23.38 -5.87
N THR A 235 -12.12 -22.76 -4.92
CA THR A 235 -11.48 -22.17 -3.75
C THR A 235 -10.94 -23.27 -2.85
N PRO A 236 -9.69 -23.17 -2.37
CA PRO A 236 -9.17 -24.09 -1.37
C PRO A 236 -9.94 -23.94 -0.06
N THR A 237 -10.43 -25.05 0.50
CA THR A 237 -11.05 -25.08 1.84
C THR A 237 -10.01 -25.19 2.95
N ASP A 238 -8.80 -25.66 2.62
CA ASP A 238 -7.71 -25.83 3.56
C ASP A 238 -6.97 -24.53 3.81
N ARG A 239 -6.48 -24.36 5.05
CA ARG A 239 -5.51 -23.30 5.36
C ARG A 239 -4.24 -23.54 4.55
N ARG A 240 -3.80 -22.51 3.83
CA ARG A 240 -2.51 -22.52 3.14
C ARG A 240 -1.39 -22.79 4.13
N ARG A 241 -0.66 -23.88 3.92
CA ARG A 241 0.59 -24.15 4.65
C ARG A 241 1.65 -23.19 4.14
N ARG A 242 1.96 -22.15 4.90
CA ARG A 242 3.01 -21.20 4.54
C ARG A 242 4.35 -21.75 5.01
N ARG A 243 5.30 -21.90 4.09
CA ARG A 243 6.67 -22.31 4.42
C ARG A 243 7.25 -21.32 5.44
N GLY A 244 7.77 -21.83 6.55
CA GLY A 244 8.40 -21.01 7.60
C GLY A 244 7.51 -20.52 8.76
N LEU A 245 6.20 -20.76 8.74
CA LEU A 245 5.33 -20.56 9.93
C LEU A 245 4.99 -21.87 10.64
N ASP A 246 4.89 -22.98 9.89
CA ASP A 246 4.57 -24.31 10.41
C ASP A 246 5.75 -25.30 10.37
N ASP A 247 6.95 -24.85 9.94
CA ASP A 247 8.19 -25.63 10.06
C ASP A 247 9.04 -25.04 11.19
N PRO A 248 9.14 -25.71 12.35
CA PRO A 248 9.94 -25.23 13.48
C PRO A 248 11.45 -25.13 13.18
N ASN A 249 11.91 -25.53 11.97
CA ASN A 249 13.31 -25.52 11.58
C ASN A 249 13.63 -24.65 10.34
N ALA A 250 12.68 -23.85 9.85
CA ALA A 250 12.94 -22.95 8.72
C ALA A 250 13.63 -21.66 9.22
N PHE A 251 14.96 -21.64 9.15
CA PHE A 251 15.80 -20.44 9.27
C PHE A 251 16.20 -19.93 7.88
#